data_AF-A0A358CUL2-F1
#
_entry.id   AF-A0A358CUL2-F1
#
_cell.length_a   1.000
_cell.length_b   1.000
_cell.length_c   1.000
_cell.angle_alpha   90.00
_cell.angle_beta   90.00
_cell.angle_gamma   90.00
#
_symmetry.space_group_name_H-M   'P 1'
#
loop_
_entity.id
_entity.type
_entity.pdbx_description
1 polymer ?
#
loop_
_entity_poly.entity_id
_entity_poly.type
_entity_poly.pdbx_seq_one_letter_code
_entity_poly.pdbx_strand_id
1 'polypeptide(L)'
;LPMIAGDCITASFGLADGPTGFFASTREAGLKQPNFGLTLLGTKGEIHIRPDYIPQAHFRAAPAWRMNRPYPWIPIGNEGISPDLTDQGVDRSAERASWGRLAVTDLIDAIQTDREPETGMFTGVTLTEMNEAIYASSLTGHRLHWPLNRPLLKRTVPSEHS
;
A
#
# COMPACT_ATOMS: atom_id res chain seq x y z
N LEU A 1 -8.93 8.22 27.06
CA LEU A 1 -9.12 7.48 25.78
C LEU A 1 -7.97 6.49 25.64
N PRO A 2 -8.17 5.28 25.07
CA PRO A 2 -7.06 4.38 24.76
C PRO A 2 -6.04 5.10 23.86
N MET A 3 -4.76 4.70 23.89
CA MET A 3 -3.73 5.29 23.03
C MET A 3 -4.05 5.00 21.56
N ILE A 4 -4.55 6.01 20.84
CA ILE A 4 -4.97 5.90 19.42
C ILE A 4 -3.74 5.94 18.47
N ALA A 5 -2.58 6.36 18.98
CA ALA A 5 -1.33 6.50 18.23
C ALA A 5 -0.20 5.67 18.87
N GLY A 6 -0.42 4.36 19.01
CA GLY A 6 0.63 3.43 19.44
C GLY A 6 1.74 3.29 18.39
N ASP A 7 2.86 2.68 18.80
CA ASP A 7 4.00 2.42 17.91
C ASP A 7 3.74 1.33 16.88
N CYS A 8 2.64 0.59 17.01
CA CYS A 8 2.20 -0.42 16.06
C CYS A 8 0.73 -0.23 15.72
N ILE A 9 0.42 -0.23 14.43
CA ILE A 9 -0.93 -0.18 13.89
C ILE A 9 -1.09 -1.39 12.98
N THR A 10 -2.20 -2.10 13.14
CA THR A 10 -2.65 -3.11 12.19
C THR A 10 -4.10 -2.87 11.81
N ALA A 11 -4.45 -3.13 10.56
CA ALA A 11 -5.79 -2.96 10.04
C ALA A 11 -6.11 -4.04 9.01
N SER A 12 -7.36 -4.49 9.02
CA SER A 12 -7.90 -5.40 8.00
C SER A 12 -9.04 -4.72 7.27
N PHE A 13 -9.03 -4.84 5.94
CA PHE A 13 -10.02 -4.24 5.05
C PHE A 13 -10.72 -5.34 4.26
N GLY A 14 -12.04 -5.24 4.12
CA GLY A 14 -12.77 -5.96 3.09
C GLY A 14 -12.89 -5.06 1.86
N LEU A 15 -12.35 -5.50 0.73
CA LEU A 15 -12.41 -4.78 -0.53
C LEU A 15 -13.66 -5.20 -1.32
N ALA A 16 -14.04 -4.38 -2.31
CA ALA A 16 -15.09 -4.74 -3.25
C ALA A 16 -14.79 -6.09 -3.90
N ASP A 17 -15.84 -6.89 -4.14
CA ASP A 17 -15.75 -8.21 -4.79
C ASP A 17 -15.05 -9.32 -3.99
N GLY A 18 -14.77 -9.09 -2.71
CA GLY A 18 -14.36 -10.14 -1.76
C GLY A 18 -12.89 -10.24 -1.35
N PRO A 19 -11.87 -9.68 -2.06
CA PRO A 19 -10.52 -9.63 -1.55
C PRO A 19 -10.43 -8.93 -0.19
N THR A 20 -9.43 -9.32 0.59
CA THR A 20 -9.12 -8.69 1.87
C THR A 20 -7.75 -8.02 1.82
N GLY A 21 -7.67 -6.80 2.36
CA GLY A 21 -6.41 -6.09 2.58
C GLY A 21 -5.97 -6.23 4.03
N PHE A 22 -4.66 -6.38 4.24
CA PHE A 22 -4.05 -6.26 5.56
C PHE A 22 -2.96 -5.19 5.51
N PHE A 23 -3.01 -4.27 6.46
CA PHE A 23 -2.02 -3.22 6.64
C PHE A 23 -1.39 -3.36 8.02
N ALA A 24 -0.06 -3.25 8.08
CA ALA A 24 0.67 -3.16 9.33
C ALA A 24 1.77 -2.12 9.20
N SER A 25 1.92 -1.29 10.23
CA SER A 25 3.01 -0.33 10.34
C SER A 25 3.50 -0.33 11.78
N THR A 26 4.83 -0.37 11.94
CA THR A 26 5.47 -0.34 13.25
C THR A 26 6.61 0.65 13.22
N ARG A 27 6.58 1.62 14.14
CA ARG A 27 7.66 2.56 14.40
C ARG A 27 8.87 1.78 14.88
N GLU A 28 10.06 2.10 14.37
CA GLU A 28 11.33 1.53 14.82
C GLU A 28 11.32 -0.01 14.87
N ALA A 29 10.79 -0.66 13.83
CA ALA A 29 10.68 -2.11 13.72
C ALA A 29 12.02 -2.89 13.64
N GLY A 30 13.14 -2.28 14.05
CA GLY A 30 14.45 -2.92 14.18
C GLY A 30 15.24 -3.07 12.88
N LEU A 31 14.83 -2.41 11.81
CA LEU A 31 15.50 -2.49 10.50
C LEU A 31 16.26 -1.20 10.17
N LYS A 32 17.47 -1.35 9.64
CA LYS A 32 18.37 -0.23 9.29
C LYS A 32 17.82 0.65 8.15
N GLN A 33 16.91 0.12 7.33
CA GLN A 33 16.21 0.87 6.29
C GLN A 33 14.70 0.69 6.41
N PRO A 34 13.89 1.70 6.03
CA PRO A 34 12.44 1.59 6.00
C PRO A 34 12.03 0.39 5.16
N ASN A 35 11.46 -0.63 5.80
CA ASN A 35 11.02 -1.83 5.14
C ASN A 35 9.53 -1.74 4.91
N PHE A 36 9.14 -1.23 3.75
CA PHE A 36 7.77 -1.24 3.30
C PHE A 36 7.66 -2.01 1.99
N GLY A 37 6.48 -2.56 1.74
CA GLY A 37 6.22 -3.34 0.55
C GLY A 37 4.76 -3.74 0.50
N LEU A 38 4.38 -4.25 -0.66
CA LEU A 38 3.04 -4.76 -0.92
C LEU A 38 3.17 -6.19 -1.42
N THR A 39 2.34 -7.08 -0.89
CA THR A 39 2.23 -8.45 -1.38
C THR A 39 0.81 -8.68 -1.87
N LEU A 40 0.68 -9.03 -3.13
CA LEU A 40 -0.58 -9.44 -3.74
C LEU A 40 -0.64 -10.96 -3.76
N LEU A 41 -1.65 -11.52 -3.11
CA LEU A 41 -1.86 -12.97 -3.04
C LEU A 41 -3.03 -13.36 -3.93
N GLY A 42 -2.75 -14.15 -4.96
CA GLY A 42 -3.76 -14.66 -5.89
C GLY A 42 -3.77 -16.18 -5.94
N THR A 43 -4.81 -16.74 -6.57
CA THR A 43 -4.95 -18.19 -6.75
C THR A 43 -3.93 -18.78 -7.73
N LYS A 44 -3.41 -17.95 -8.65
CA LYS A 44 -2.40 -18.33 -9.66
C LYS A 44 -0.97 -18.04 -9.26
N GLY A 45 -0.76 -17.22 -8.22
CA GLY A 45 0.56 -16.73 -7.89
C GLY A 45 0.55 -15.56 -6.93
N GLU A 46 1.74 -15.06 -6.66
CA GLU A 46 2.00 -13.94 -5.78
C GLU A 46 2.82 -12.89 -6.49
N ILE A 47 2.56 -11.62 -6.18
CA ILE A 47 3.42 -10.51 -6.57
C ILE A 47 3.94 -9.85 -5.31
N HIS A 48 5.24 -9.64 -5.25
CA HIS A 48 5.91 -8.97 -4.15
C HIS A 48 6.57 -7.69 -4.64
N ILE A 49 6.12 -6.55 -4.12
CA ILE A 49 6.57 -5.21 -4.51
C ILE A 49 7.38 -4.62 -3.37
N ARG A 50 8.59 -4.19 -3.70
CA ARG A 50 9.62 -3.70 -2.79
C ARG A 50 10.25 -2.46 -3.41
N PRO A 51 9.68 -1.27 -3.16
CA PRO A 51 10.08 -0.05 -3.84
C PRO A 51 11.58 0.24 -3.74
N ASP A 52 12.19 -0.07 -2.59
CA ASP A 52 13.61 0.18 -2.33
C ASP A 52 14.57 -0.84 -2.98
N TYR A 53 14.06 -1.78 -3.76
CA TYR A 53 14.83 -2.82 -4.44
C TYR A 53 14.79 -2.64 -5.94
N ILE A 54 15.83 -3.14 -6.61
CA ILE A 54 15.88 -3.26 -8.06
C ILE A 54 16.20 -4.73 -8.34
N PRO A 55 15.38 -5.45 -9.10
CA PRO A 55 14.04 -5.07 -9.57
C PRO A 55 13.04 -4.79 -8.44
N GLN A 56 12.06 -3.91 -8.66
CA GLN A 56 11.11 -3.48 -7.62
C GLN A 56 10.02 -4.51 -7.36
N ALA A 57 9.66 -5.33 -8.35
CA ALA A 57 8.56 -6.28 -8.25
C ALA A 57 8.98 -7.66 -8.75
N HIS A 58 8.46 -8.69 -8.09
CA HIS A 58 8.73 -10.08 -8.44
C HIS A 58 7.43 -10.89 -8.45
N PHE A 59 7.31 -11.80 -9.40
CA PHE A 59 6.21 -12.74 -9.51
C PHE A 59 6.65 -14.14 -9.09
N ARG A 60 5.81 -14.80 -8.28
CA ARG A 60 5.92 -16.23 -7.99
C ARG A 60 4.72 -16.95 -8.56
N ALA A 61 4.95 -17.89 -9.48
CA ALA A 61 3.90 -18.65 -10.17
C ALA A 61 3.27 -19.79 -9.31
N ALA A 62 2.96 -19.50 -8.05
CA ALA A 62 2.25 -20.39 -7.14
C ALA A 62 1.60 -19.60 -6.01
N PRO A 63 0.37 -19.96 -5.59
CA PRO A 63 -0.26 -19.32 -4.44
C PRO A 63 0.49 -19.63 -3.13
N ALA A 64 0.24 -18.84 -2.09
CA ALA A 64 0.91 -18.91 -0.78
C ALA A 64 0.84 -20.26 -0.11
N TRP A 65 -0.27 -20.96 -0.27
CA TRP A 65 -0.49 -22.26 0.33
C TRP A 65 0.10 -23.42 -0.48
N ARG A 66 0.70 -23.18 -1.66
CA ARG A 66 1.30 -24.23 -2.47
C ARG A 66 2.80 -24.35 -2.20
N MET A 67 3.14 -25.26 -1.28
CA MET A 67 4.50 -25.47 -0.77
C MET A 67 5.13 -26.81 -1.21
N ASN A 68 4.56 -27.48 -2.22
CA ASN A 68 4.97 -28.83 -2.63
C ASN A 68 6.35 -28.91 -3.31
N ARG A 69 6.87 -27.77 -3.79
CA ARG A 69 8.20 -27.61 -4.39
C ARG A 69 8.60 -26.14 -4.35
N PRO A 70 9.89 -25.79 -4.52
CA PRO A 70 10.28 -24.41 -4.69
C PRO A 70 9.70 -23.83 -5.98
N TYR A 71 9.21 -22.59 -5.92
CA TYR A 71 8.80 -21.79 -7.07
C TYR A 71 9.69 -20.55 -7.12
N PRO A 72 10.37 -20.28 -8.25
CA PRO A 72 11.26 -19.13 -8.34
C PRO A 72 10.47 -17.82 -8.32
N TRP A 73 11.09 -16.78 -7.79
CA TRP A 73 10.66 -15.40 -7.95
C TRP A 73 11.26 -14.85 -9.24
N ILE A 74 10.42 -14.44 -10.17
CA ILE A 74 10.82 -13.91 -11.47
C ILE A 74 10.58 -12.41 -11.45
N PRO A 75 11.56 -11.56 -11.77
CA PRO A 75 11.37 -10.13 -11.79
C PRO A 75 10.27 -9.67 -12.77
N ILE A 76 9.66 -8.53 -12.44
CA ILE A 76 8.73 -7.81 -13.30
C ILE A 76 9.40 -6.48 -13.67
N GLY A 77 9.53 -6.24 -14.97
CA GLY A 77 9.98 -4.97 -15.54
C GLY A 77 8.86 -4.28 -16.33
N ASN A 78 9.22 -3.22 -17.05
CA ASN A 78 8.26 -2.41 -17.81
C ASN A 78 7.48 -3.22 -18.87
N GLU A 79 8.13 -4.21 -19.48
CA GLU A 79 7.54 -5.10 -20.49
C GLU A 79 6.87 -6.36 -19.88
N GLY A 80 6.73 -6.41 -18.55
CA GLY A 80 6.17 -7.55 -17.83
C GLY A 80 7.22 -8.47 -17.21
N ILE A 81 6.93 -9.77 -17.14
CA ILE A 81 7.81 -10.77 -16.49
C ILE A 81 9.11 -10.89 -17.29
N SER A 82 10.24 -10.60 -16.65
CA SER A 82 11.56 -10.61 -17.28
C SER A 82 12.58 -11.34 -16.39
N PRO A 83 12.88 -12.61 -16.69
CA PRO A 83 13.85 -13.41 -15.91
C PRO A 83 15.27 -12.83 -15.91
N ASP A 84 15.63 -12.10 -16.96
CA ASP A 84 16.98 -11.55 -17.16
C ASP A 84 17.14 -10.14 -16.56
N LEU A 85 16.08 -9.60 -15.94
CA LEU A 85 16.14 -8.28 -15.32
C LEU A 85 16.98 -8.34 -14.04
N THR A 86 18.03 -7.53 -13.99
CA THR A 86 18.95 -7.46 -12.86
C THR A 86 19.18 -6.02 -12.41
N ASP A 87 19.85 -5.85 -11.27
CA ASP A 87 20.27 -4.55 -10.75
C ASP A 87 21.64 -4.10 -11.29
N GLN A 88 22.27 -4.91 -12.15
CA GLN A 88 23.62 -4.66 -12.64
C GLN A 88 23.66 -3.39 -13.46
N GLY A 89 24.57 -2.47 -13.09
CA GLY A 89 24.71 -1.18 -13.75
C GLY A 89 23.64 -0.15 -13.41
N VAL A 90 22.70 -0.46 -12.50
CA VAL A 90 21.66 0.50 -12.09
C VAL A 90 22.15 1.34 -10.92
N ASP A 91 22.16 2.67 -11.11
CA ASP A 91 22.37 3.61 -10.01
C ASP A 91 21.09 3.72 -9.16
N ARG A 92 21.08 2.96 -8.05
CA ARG A 92 19.96 2.92 -7.10
C ARG A 92 19.63 4.29 -6.48
N SER A 93 20.63 5.17 -6.34
CA SER A 93 20.42 6.50 -5.77
C SER A 93 19.72 7.40 -6.78
N ALA A 94 20.20 7.40 -8.03
CA ALA A 94 19.57 8.12 -9.13
C ALA A 94 18.14 7.62 -9.39
N GLU A 95 17.93 6.30 -9.32
CA GLU A 95 16.61 5.67 -9.46
C GLU A 95 15.65 6.16 -8.37
N ARG A 96 16.05 6.10 -7.10
CA ARG A 96 15.21 6.60 -5.99
C ARG A 96 14.90 8.09 -6.12
N ALA A 97 15.88 8.88 -6.54
CA ALA A 97 15.70 10.32 -6.80
C ALA A 97 14.83 10.60 -8.03
N SER A 98 14.55 9.61 -8.87
CA SER A 98 13.67 9.76 -10.04
C SER A 98 12.19 9.70 -9.68
N TRP A 99 11.78 9.00 -8.63
CA TRP A 99 10.35 8.77 -8.34
C TRP A 99 9.58 10.07 -8.08
N GLY A 100 10.17 11.00 -7.33
CA GLY A 100 9.59 12.33 -7.14
C GLY A 100 9.48 13.11 -8.46
N ARG A 101 10.46 12.95 -9.37
CA ARG A 101 10.40 13.56 -10.70
C ARG A 101 9.30 12.94 -11.56
N LEU A 102 9.13 11.62 -11.53
CA LEU A 102 8.06 10.92 -12.25
C LEU A 102 6.67 11.38 -11.79
N ALA A 103 6.46 11.52 -10.47
CA ALA A 103 5.21 12.04 -9.92
C ALA A 103 4.93 13.48 -10.37
N VAL A 104 5.95 14.34 -10.40
CA VAL A 104 5.82 15.72 -10.90
C VAL A 104 5.56 15.76 -12.41
N THR A 105 6.22 14.89 -13.18
CA THR A 105 5.99 14.76 -14.63
C THR A 105 4.56 14.33 -14.92
N ASP A 106 4.03 13.34 -14.20
CA ASP A 106 2.63 12.92 -14.31
C ASP A 106 1.67 14.07 -14.01
N LEU A 107 1.92 14.83 -12.94
CA LEU A 107 1.09 15.98 -12.58
C LEU A 107 1.09 17.07 -13.67
N ILE A 108 2.25 17.39 -14.25
CA ILE A 108 2.35 18.37 -15.33
C ILE A 108 1.60 17.89 -16.57
N ASP A 109 1.79 16.62 -16.95
CA ASP A 109 1.09 16.02 -18.09
C ASP A 109 -0.43 16.01 -17.87
N ALA A 110 -0.87 15.69 -16.65
CA ALA A 110 -2.28 15.72 -16.27
C ALA A 110 -2.91 17.12 -16.45
N ILE A 111 -2.19 18.17 -16.05
CA ILE A 111 -2.61 19.57 -16.26
C ILE A 111 -2.67 19.90 -17.76
N GLN A 112 -1.68 19.46 -18.55
CA GLN A 112 -1.61 19.77 -19.98
C GLN A 112 -2.66 19.04 -20.81
N THR A 113 -3.07 17.85 -20.39
CA THR A 113 -3.99 16.97 -21.13
C THR A 113 -5.40 16.92 -20.54
N ASP A 114 -5.67 17.72 -19.50
CA ASP A 114 -6.97 17.78 -18.80
C ASP A 114 -7.46 16.39 -18.34
N ARG A 115 -6.55 15.62 -17.73
CA ARG A 115 -6.86 14.31 -17.11
C ARG A 115 -6.57 14.34 -15.60
N GLU A 116 -7.06 13.33 -14.89
CA GLU A 116 -6.67 13.09 -13.50
C GLU A 116 -5.21 12.58 -13.44
N PRO A 117 -4.38 13.05 -12.49
CA PRO A 117 -3.08 12.44 -12.19
C PRO A 117 -3.24 10.98 -11.71
N GLU A 118 -2.20 10.16 -11.85
CA GLU A 118 -2.20 8.76 -11.40
C GLU A 118 -2.50 8.64 -9.90
N THR A 119 -2.05 9.61 -9.10
CA THR A 119 -2.44 9.78 -7.69
C THR A 119 -3.15 11.12 -7.50
N GLY A 120 -4.40 11.20 -7.97
CA GLY A 120 -5.23 12.40 -7.92
C GLY A 120 -6.06 12.58 -6.64
N MET A 121 -7.06 13.47 -6.73
CA MET A 121 -7.90 13.91 -5.61
C MET A 121 -8.68 12.75 -4.99
N PHE A 122 -9.31 11.91 -5.82
CA PHE A 122 -10.16 10.81 -5.32
C PHE A 122 -9.36 9.74 -4.59
N THR A 123 -8.15 9.45 -5.07
CA THR A 123 -7.20 8.56 -4.36
C THR A 123 -6.79 9.16 -3.03
N GLY A 124 -6.52 10.47 -2.97
CA GLY A 124 -6.19 11.18 -1.73
C GLY A 124 -7.33 11.18 -0.71
N VAL A 125 -8.57 11.41 -1.15
CA VAL A 125 -9.76 11.32 -0.30
C VAL A 125 -9.95 9.91 0.24
N THR A 126 -9.83 8.90 -0.63
CA THR A 126 -9.96 7.49 -0.24
C THR A 126 -8.91 7.10 0.80
N LEU A 127 -7.64 7.45 0.58
CA LEU A 127 -6.56 7.18 1.52
C LEU A 127 -6.79 7.85 2.89
N THR A 128 -7.22 9.12 2.87
CA THR A 128 -7.53 9.86 4.09
C THR A 128 -8.65 9.19 4.87
N GLU A 129 -9.72 8.78 4.18
CA GLU A 129 -10.84 8.08 4.79
C GLU A 129 -10.46 6.70 5.32
N MET A 130 -9.60 5.96 4.61
CA MET A 130 -9.06 4.69 5.11
C MET A 130 -8.26 4.89 6.40
N ASN A 131 -7.45 5.94 6.50
CA ASN A 131 -6.72 6.27 7.73
C ASN A 131 -7.68 6.62 8.88
N GLU A 132 -8.69 7.47 8.62
CA GLU A 132 -9.74 7.78 9.60
C GLU A 132 -10.46 6.50 10.08
N ALA A 133 -10.74 5.56 9.18
CA ALA A 133 -11.45 4.33 9.49
C ALA A 133 -10.67 3.43 10.45
N ILE A 134 -9.34 3.36 10.33
CA ILE A 134 -8.47 2.60 11.25
C ILE A 134 -8.67 3.11 12.68
N TYR A 135 -8.54 4.43 12.88
CA TYR A 135 -8.66 5.03 14.20
C TYR A 135 -10.08 4.96 14.74
N ALA A 136 -11.09 5.22 13.91
CA ALA A 136 -12.48 5.12 14.30
C ALA A 136 -12.86 3.67 14.69
N SER A 137 -12.36 2.67 13.96
CA SER A 137 -12.57 1.26 14.31
C SER A 137 -11.88 0.90 15.62
N SER A 138 -10.65 1.36 15.85
CA SER A 138 -9.93 1.18 17.12
C SER A 138 -10.65 1.82 18.31
N LEU A 139 -11.24 3.01 18.12
CA LEU A 139 -11.95 3.74 19.17
C LEU A 139 -13.29 3.09 19.53
N THR A 140 -14.02 2.64 18.52
CA THR A 140 -15.35 2.05 18.69
C THR A 140 -15.29 0.58 19.06
N GLY A 141 -14.20 -0.13 18.72
CA GLY A 141 -14.09 -1.59 18.87
C GLY A 141 -14.93 -2.37 17.85
N HIS A 142 -15.44 -1.72 16.81
CA HIS A 142 -16.35 -2.32 15.83
C HIS A 142 -15.81 -2.25 14.41
N ARG A 143 -16.22 -3.22 13.58
CA ARG A 143 -16.08 -3.13 12.13
C ARG A 143 -16.91 -1.96 11.61
N LEU A 144 -16.31 -1.13 10.77
CA LEU A 144 -16.98 -0.01 10.10
C LEU A 144 -17.24 -0.35 8.64
N HIS A 145 -18.30 0.22 8.09
CA HIS A 145 -18.58 0.20 6.66
C HIS A 145 -17.93 1.42 6.01
N TRP A 146 -17.43 1.24 4.80
CA TRP A 146 -16.89 2.29 3.94
C TRP A 146 -17.88 2.58 2.80
N PRO A 147 -18.13 3.86 2.44
CA PRO A 147 -17.64 5.10 3.05
C PRO A 147 -18.07 5.30 4.52
N LEU A 148 -17.30 6.05 5.29
CA LEU A 148 -17.54 6.28 6.71
C LEU A 148 -18.81 7.11 6.94
N ASN A 149 -19.67 6.64 7.84
CA ASN A 149 -20.81 7.42 8.32
C ASN A 149 -20.33 8.48 9.32
N ARG A 150 -19.85 9.62 8.80
CA ARG A 150 -19.30 10.73 9.60
C ARG A 150 -20.27 11.25 10.67
N PRO A 151 -21.58 11.46 10.40
CA PRO A 151 -22.54 11.85 11.44
C PRO A 151 -22.62 10.85 12.59
N LEU A 152 -22.65 9.54 12.30
CA LEU A 152 -22.68 8.51 13.32
C LEU A 152 -21.40 8.51 14.16
N LEU A 153 -20.24 8.59 13.52
CA LEU A 153 -18.94 8.60 14.20
C LEU A 153 -18.79 9.79 15.16
N LYS A 154 -19.26 10.98 14.78
CA LYS A 154 -19.26 12.16 15.66
C LYS A 154 -20.07 11.97 16.96
N ARG A 155 -21.10 11.12 16.94
CA ARG A 155 -21.90 10.81 18.14
C ARG A 155 -21.24 9.76 19.02
N THR A 156 -20.43 8.87 18.44
CA THR A 156 -19.83 7.73 19.14
C THR A 156 -18.44 8.02 19.67
N VAL A 157 -17.67 8.89 19.01
CA VAL A 157 -16.35 9.35 19.47
C VAL A 157 -16.54 10.64 20.27
N PRO A 158 -16.18 10.66 21.57
CA PRO A 158 -16.25 11.88 22.36
C PRO A 158 -15.36 12.97 21.74
N SER A 159 -15.91 14.16 21.51
CA SER A 159 -15.11 15.33 21.20
C SER A 159 -14.85 16.09 22.50
N GLU A 160 -13.61 16.52 22.75
CA GLU A 160 -13.24 17.29 23.95
C GLU A 160 -13.88 18.69 24.00
N HIS A 161 -14.73 19.05 23.04
CA HIS A 161 -15.36 20.35 22.88
C HIS A 161 -16.89 20.29 22.66
N SER A 162 -17.58 19.32 23.27
CA SER A 162 -19.05 19.26 23.31
C SER A 162 -19.60 19.47 24.71
#